data_AF-A0A9D8R7W5-F1
#
_entry.id   AF-A0A9D8R7W5-F1
#
_cell.length_a   1.000
_cell.length_b   1.000
_cell.length_c   1.000
_cell.angle_alpha   90.00
_cell.angle_beta   90.00
_cell.angle_gamma   90.00
#
_symmetry.space_group_name_H-M   'P 1'
#
loop_
_entity.id
_entity.type
_entity.pdbx_description
1 polymer ?
#
loop_
_entity_poly.entity_id
_entity_poly.type
_entity_poly.pdbx_seq_one_letter_code
_entity_poly.pdbx_strand_id
1 'polypeptide(L)'
;VCIAVMMSLPKRWVFSFARGWSACSRKRHGGYRFQGEKDPLYLFAEKLGRTEKVDAYIFGHQHTPAEANIPSGGKLYVLGDWSDQDNYLNLSGMYISGRSLPKIEM
;
A
#
# COMPACT_ATOMS: atom_id res chain seq x y z
N VAL A 1 14.77 20.90 -8.75
CA VAL A 1 15.27 22.07 -8.00
C VAL A 1 16.49 21.63 -7.20
N CYS A 2 17.59 22.39 -7.24
CA CYS A 2 18.82 22.01 -6.54
C CYS A 2 18.65 22.15 -5.02
N ILE A 3 19.00 21.10 -4.26
CA ILE A 3 18.90 21.08 -2.78
C ILE A 3 19.72 22.22 -2.15
N ALA A 4 20.86 22.56 -2.76
CA ALA A 4 21.74 23.63 -2.29
C ALA A 4 21.05 25.01 -2.28
N VAL A 5 20.18 25.30 -3.26
CA VAL A 5 19.43 26.56 -3.32
C VAL A 5 18.35 26.63 -2.24
N MET A 6 17.77 25.50 -1.84
CA MET A 6 16.80 25.46 -0.75
C MET A 6 17.44 25.72 0.61
N MET A 7 18.68 25.30 0.83
CA MET A 7 19.35 25.45 2.14
C MET A 7 19.67 26.91 2.50
N SER A 8 19.76 27.79 1.51
CA SER A 8 20.05 29.22 1.71
C SER A 8 18.80 30.08 1.98
N LEU A 9 17.60 29.51 1.89
CA LEU A 9 16.34 30.22 2.13
C LEU A 9 15.92 30.14 3.60
N PRO A 10 15.15 31.13 4.12
CA PRO A 10 14.65 31.05 5.48
C PRO A 10 13.78 29.80 5.67
N LYS A 11 14.01 29.08 6.76
CA LYS A 11 13.44 27.74 7.05
C LYS A 11 11.93 27.63 6.76
N ARG A 12 11.14 28.67 7.07
CA ARG A 12 9.68 28.70 6.82
C ARG A 12 9.32 28.54 5.34
N TRP A 13 10.11 29.12 4.44
CA TRP A 13 9.89 29.06 2.99
C TRP A 13 10.28 27.70 2.44
N VAL A 14 11.38 27.14 2.95
CA VAL A 14 11.85 25.80 2.60
C VAL A 14 10.81 24.75 2.98
N PHE A 15 10.29 24.78 4.21
CA PHE A 15 9.26 23.83 4.64
C PHE A 15 7.94 24.00 3.87
N SER A 16 7.52 25.23 3.58
CA SER A 16 6.32 25.50 2.77
C SER A 16 6.48 24.95 1.35
N PHE A 17 7.60 25.23 0.71
CA PHE A 17 7.92 24.72 -0.63
C PHE A 17 8.03 23.19 -0.65
N ALA A 18 8.73 22.59 0.32
CA ALA A 18 8.87 21.14 0.43
C ALA A 18 7.51 20.46 0.62
N ARG A 19 6.63 21.02 1.45
CA ARG A 19 5.25 20.52 1.64
C ARG A 19 4.44 20.63 0.36
N GLY A 20 4.51 21.77 -0.34
CA GLY A 20 3.83 21.98 -1.62
C GLY A 20 4.32 21.02 -2.70
N TRP A 21 5.64 20.87 -2.84
CA TRP A 21 6.26 19.93 -3.78
C TRP A 21 5.88 18.48 -3.48
N SER A 22 5.95 18.09 -2.20
CA SER A 22 5.59 16.75 -1.74
C SER A 22 4.10 16.47 -1.99
N ALA A 23 3.22 17.45 -1.74
CA ALA A 23 1.79 17.34 -2.03
C ALA A 23 1.50 17.24 -3.53
N CYS A 24 2.15 18.07 -4.36
CA CYS A 24 2.03 17.97 -5.82
C CYS A 24 2.56 16.64 -6.36
N SER A 25 3.66 16.12 -5.82
CA SER A 25 4.21 14.81 -6.18
C SER A 25 3.23 13.67 -5.87
N ARG A 26 2.62 13.69 -4.67
CA ARG A 26 1.57 12.73 -4.30
C ARG A 26 0.32 12.85 -5.17
N LYS A 27 -0.09 14.07 -5.55
CA LYS A 27 -1.22 14.26 -6.48
C LYS A 27 -0.92 13.78 -7.89
N ARG A 28 0.33 13.88 -8.34
CA ARG A 28 0.77 13.46 -9.69
C ARG A 28 0.88 11.95 -9.82
N HIS A 29 1.35 11.26 -8.77
CA HIS A 29 1.25 9.81 -8.65
C HIS A 29 -0.10 9.48 -8.02
N GLY A 30 -1.17 9.49 -8.82
CA GLY A 30 -2.51 9.11 -8.36
C GLY A 30 -2.44 7.81 -7.56
N GLY A 31 -3.18 7.77 -6.44
CA GLY A 31 -3.17 6.62 -5.54
C GLY A 31 -3.39 5.34 -6.34
N TYR A 32 -2.53 4.34 -6.12
CA TYR A 32 -2.71 3.04 -6.71
C TYR A 32 -4.11 2.54 -6.32
N ARG A 33 -4.83 1.95 -7.26
CA ARG A 33 -6.12 1.32 -7.01
C ARG A 33 -6.01 -0.11 -7.49
N PHE A 34 -6.31 -1.05 -6.61
CA PHE A 34 -6.29 -2.45 -6.96
C PHE A 34 -7.33 -2.72 -8.07
N GLN A 35 -6.87 -3.25 -9.20
CA GLN A 35 -7.69 -3.47 -10.40
C GLN A 35 -8.26 -4.89 -10.51
N GLY A 36 -8.28 -5.65 -9.41
CA GLY A 36 -8.75 -7.02 -9.41
C GLY A 36 -7.86 -7.92 -10.27
N GLU A 37 -8.46 -8.70 -11.16
CA GLU A 37 -7.75 -9.68 -12.00
C GLU A 37 -6.75 -9.06 -12.98
N LYS A 38 -6.96 -7.79 -13.36
CA LYS A 38 -6.06 -7.06 -14.26
C LYS A 38 -4.88 -6.45 -13.54
N ASP A 39 -4.84 -6.56 -12.21
CA ASP A 39 -3.79 -5.96 -11.42
C ASP A 39 -2.46 -6.72 -11.59
N PRO A 40 -1.33 -6.02 -11.78
CA PRO A 40 -0.02 -6.67 -11.86
C PRO A 40 0.29 -7.59 -10.66
N LEU A 41 -0.17 -7.23 -9.45
CA LEU A 41 0.01 -8.08 -8.26
C LEU A 41 -0.81 -9.36 -8.35
N TYR A 42 -2.03 -9.28 -8.86
CA TYR A 42 -2.88 -10.44 -9.07
C TYR A 42 -2.28 -11.38 -10.12
N LEU A 43 -1.87 -10.84 -11.27
CA LEU A 43 -1.25 -11.62 -12.34
C LEU A 43 0.06 -12.29 -11.89
N PHE A 44 0.84 -11.61 -11.06
CA PHE A 44 2.03 -12.19 -10.45
C PHE A 44 1.68 -13.36 -9.51
N ALA A 45 0.71 -13.17 -8.62
CA ALA A 45 0.26 -14.22 -7.71
C ALA A 45 -0.30 -15.42 -8.48
N GLU A 46 -1.11 -15.18 -9.50
CA GLU A 46 -1.67 -16.22 -10.35
C GLU A 46 -0.56 -17.03 -11.04
N LYS A 47 0.42 -16.35 -11.63
CA LYS A 47 1.56 -16.99 -12.30
C LYS A 47 2.37 -17.83 -11.31
N LEU A 48 2.61 -17.32 -10.11
CA LEU A 48 3.36 -18.04 -9.07
C LEU A 48 2.59 -19.27 -8.58
N GLY A 49 1.27 -19.16 -8.39
CA GLY A 49 0.42 -20.28 -7.96
C GLY A 49 0.34 -21.44 -8.96
N ARG A 50 0.64 -21.18 -10.24
CA ARG A 50 0.71 -22.24 -11.27
C ARG A 50 1.98 -23.08 -11.17
N THR A 51 3.06 -22.53 -10.61
CA THR A 51 4.35 -23.22 -10.47
C THR A 51 4.59 -23.74 -9.05
N GLU A 52 4.12 -22.99 -8.06
CA GLU A 52 4.33 -23.24 -6.63
C GLU A 52 2.98 -23.38 -5.94
N LYS A 53 2.86 -24.31 -5.00
CA LYS A 53 1.64 -24.44 -4.21
C LYS A 53 1.67 -23.45 -3.05
N VAL A 54 1.03 -22.30 -3.24
CA VAL A 54 0.99 -21.21 -2.26
C VAL A 54 -0.44 -21.03 -1.73
N ASP A 55 -0.60 -20.97 -0.40
CA ASP A 55 -1.92 -20.82 0.23
C ASP A 55 -2.30 -19.36 0.49
N ALA A 56 -1.32 -18.46 0.63
CA ALA A 56 -1.57 -17.04 0.89
C ALA A 56 -0.48 -16.14 0.29
N TYR A 57 -0.91 -15.02 -0.29
CA TYR A 57 -0.03 -13.98 -0.83
C TYR A 57 -0.28 -12.68 -0.06
N ILE A 58 0.77 -12.09 0.51
CA ILE A 58 0.65 -10.87 1.32
C ILE A 58 1.53 -9.79 0.70
N PHE A 59 0.93 -8.70 0.25
CA PHE A 59 1.62 -7.55 -0.33
C PHE A 59 1.32 -6.28 0.44
N GLY A 60 2.29 -5.35 0.49
CA GLY A 60 2.13 -4.03 1.08
C GLY A 60 2.48 -2.91 0.11
N HIS A 61 2.85 -1.74 0.63
CA HIS A 61 3.34 -0.56 -0.10
C HIS A 61 2.30 0.21 -0.92
N GLN A 62 1.21 -0.42 -1.37
CA GLN A 62 0.20 0.24 -2.20
C GLN A 62 -0.84 1.07 -1.44
N HIS A 63 -0.81 1.01 -0.09
CA HIS A 63 -1.71 1.74 0.81
C HIS A 63 -3.21 1.56 0.49
N THR A 64 -3.56 0.48 -0.23
CA THR A 64 -4.91 0.20 -0.72
C THR A 64 -5.30 -1.20 -0.27
N PRO A 65 -6.15 -1.34 0.76
CA PRO A 65 -6.55 -2.65 1.25
C PRO A 65 -7.36 -3.37 0.17
N ALA A 66 -6.96 -4.59 -0.17
CA ALA A 66 -7.68 -5.43 -1.12
C ALA A 66 -7.52 -6.91 -0.79
N GLU A 67 -8.56 -7.69 -1.07
CA GLU A 67 -8.53 -9.15 -0.97
C GLU A 67 -9.03 -9.75 -2.28
N ALA A 68 -8.36 -10.80 -2.77
CA ALA A 68 -8.81 -11.53 -3.94
C ALA A 68 -8.48 -13.01 -3.82
N ASN A 69 -9.35 -13.88 -4.33
CA ASN A 69 -9.06 -15.30 -4.45
C ASN A 69 -8.29 -15.54 -5.74
N ILE A 70 -7.24 -16.36 -5.69
CA ILE A 70 -6.43 -16.69 -6.85
C ILE A 70 -6.89 -18.06 -7.42
N PRO A 71 -7.26 -18.15 -8.70
CA PRO A 71 -7.73 -19.41 -9.32
C PRO A 71 -6.69 -20.53 -9.30
N SER A 72 -5.40 -20.19 -9.38
CA SER A 72 -4.31 -21.16 -9.29
C SER A 72 -4.05 -21.68 -7.87
N GLY A 73 -4.68 -21.09 -6.87
CA GLY A 73 -4.59 -21.52 -5.47
C GLY A 73 -4.28 -20.36 -4.53
N GLY A 74 -4.81 -20.44 -3.32
CA GLY A 74 -4.55 -19.48 -2.25
C GLY A 74 -5.32 -18.17 -2.35
N LYS A 75 -5.06 -17.27 -1.39
CA LYS A 75 -5.74 -15.98 -1.27
C LYS A 75 -4.75 -14.82 -1.20
N LEU A 76 -5.03 -13.77 -1.97
CA LEU A 76 -4.26 -12.54 -2.06
C LEU A 76 -4.78 -11.53 -1.03
N TYR A 77 -3.86 -10.96 -0.25
CA TYR A 77 -4.09 -9.89 0.70
C TYR A 77 -3.14 -8.73 0.38
N VAL A 78 -3.71 -7.57 0.03
CA VAL A 78 -2.98 -6.31 -0.11
C VAL A 78 -3.26 -5.47 1.12
N LEU A 79 -2.20 -5.10 1.84
CA LEU A 79 -2.26 -4.32 3.06
C LEU A 79 -2.51 -2.85 2.73
N GLY A 80 -3.44 -2.26 3.50
CA GLY A 80 -3.76 -0.84 3.43
C GLY A 80 -2.74 0.05 4.15
N ASP A 81 -3.06 1.33 4.24
CA ASP A 81 -2.24 2.29 4.97
C ASP A 81 -2.30 2.04 6.49
N TRP A 82 -1.15 2.14 7.14
CA TRP A 82 -1.02 2.20 8.59
C TRP A 82 -1.42 3.57 9.15
N SER A 83 -1.40 4.64 8.33
CA SER A 83 -1.66 6.00 8.82
C SER A 83 -3.15 6.37 8.90
N ASP A 84 -3.97 5.88 7.98
CA ASP A 84 -5.37 6.34 7.84
C ASP A 84 -6.42 5.34 8.35
N GLN A 85 -6.12 4.03 8.35
CA GLN A 85 -7.11 2.99 8.64
C GLN A 85 -6.60 1.87 9.56
N ASP A 86 -5.40 1.98 10.16
CA ASP A 86 -4.78 0.97 11.02
C ASP A 86 -5.07 -0.46 10.52
N ASN A 87 -4.78 -0.70 9.23
CA ASN A 87 -5.05 -1.99 8.60
C ASN A 87 -3.90 -2.95 8.91
N TYR A 88 -4.23 -4.07 9.55
CA TYR A 88 -3.28 -5.12 9.85
C TYR A 88 -3.85 -6.50 9.49
N LEU A 89 -2.93 -7.43 9.24
CA LEU A 89 -3.26 -8.82 9.02
C LEU A 89 -2.89 -9.60 10.28
N ASN A 90 -3.85 -10.30 10.86
CA ASN A 90 -3.59 -11.21 11.97
C ASN A 90 -3.44 -12.63 11.41
N LEU A 91 -2.25 -13.19 11.63
CA LEU A 91 -1.87 -14.55 11.30
C LEU A 91 -1.81 -15.35 12.61
N SER A 92 -2.82 -16.18 12.86
CA SER A 92 -2.90 -17.03 14.05
C SER A 92 -3.03 -18.49 13.63
N GLY A 93 -1.91 -19.23 13.70
CA GLY A 93 -1.83 -20.60 13.20
C GLY A 93 -2.12 -20.69 11.70
N MET A 94 -3.20 -21.37 11.32
CA MET A 94 -3.67 -21.49 9.94
C MET A 94 -4.71 -20.43 9.55
N TYR A 95 -5.09 -19.55 10.47
CA TYR A 95 -6.12 -18.54 10.23
C TYR A 95 -5.49 -17.19 9.86
N ILE A 96 -5.97 -16.63 8.76
CA ILE A 96 -5.63 -15.29 8.30
C ILE A 96 -6.89 -14.43 8.41
N SER A 97 -6.83 -13.34 9.18
CA SER A 97 -7.93 -12.37 9.26
C SER A 97 -7.41 -10.96 9.05
N GLY A 98 -8.00 -10.24 8.10
CA GLY A 98 -7.83 -8.80 7.96
C GLY A 98 -8.70 -8.07 8.99
N ARG A 99 -8.12 -7.15 9.75
CA ARG A 99 -8.88 -6.27 10.65
C ARG A 99 -8.37 -4.84 10.53
N SER A 100 -9.29 -3.89 10.58
CA SER A 100 -9.00 -2.46 10.80
C SER A 100 -9.26 -2.18 12.28
N LEU A 101 -8.36 -1.48 12.98
CA LEU A 101 -8.67 -1.05 14.35
C LEU A 101 -9.81 -0.01 14.30
N PRO A 102 -10.79 -0.08 15.22
CA PRO A 102 -11.73 1.02 15.37
C PRO A 102 -10.92 2.26 15.74
N LYS A 103 -11.14 3.35 14.98
CA LYS A 103 -10.49 4.63 15.24
C LYS A 103 -10.85 5.06 16.66
N ILE A 104 -9.87 5.11 17.55
CA ILE A 104 -10.07 5.65 18.89
C ILE A 104 -10.24 7.16 18.70
N GLU A 105 -11.48 7.65 18.71
CA GLU A 105 -11.73 9.09 18.82
C GLU A 105 -11.20 9.54 20.19
N MET A 106 -10.17 10.40 20.16
CA MET A 106 -9.65 11.11 21.33
C MET A 106 -10.36 12.45 21.49
#